data_AF-X0W9V1-F1
#
_entry.id   AF-X0W9V1-F1
#
_cell.length_a   1.000
_cell.length_b   1.000
_cell.length_c   1.000
_cell.angle_alpha   90.00
_cell.angle_beta   90.00
_cell.angle_gamma   90.00
#
_symmetry.space_group_name_H-M   'P 1'
#
loop_
_entity.id
_entity.type
_entity.pdbx_description
1 polymer ?
#
loop_
_entity_poly.entity_id
_entity_poly.type
_entity_poly.pdbx_seq_one_letter_code
_entity_poly.pdbx_strand_id
1 'polypeptide(L)'
;NEITFGKVSGKIILDSVQVKAEGCEFLEQECSSDFLLSWKMQSEREGEVQLRVLYLTGGLSWDLSYQLEIDKEATSMNIYSWAGVSNETEMNFFEAYLTLVTRLPLSVDESSISPGNLSKSSLTTSSSILDISYPLSYPVTLRTSQERRFLLFSKKNVPVTKINLFDWGYYGEEVREELLFDNISEDGLGIPLPEGRVYIYQNGYDERMIFLGEVHLLEVSLQEIGKIYLGSAKNLKGERILVYMKPAESEQDE
;
A
#
# COMPACT_ATOMS: atom_id res chain seq x y z
N ASN A 1 -38.61 22.85 -2.87
CA ASN A 1 -38.76 21.39 -2.69
C ASN A 1 -37.74 20.90 -1.69
N GLU A 2 -38.06 19.87 -0.91
CA GLU A 2 -37.11 19.23 0.02
C GLU A 2 -36.83 17.81 -0.48
N ILE A 3 -35.56 17.40 -0.44
CA ILE A 3 -35.14 16.02 -0.73
C ILE A 3 -34.40 15.47 0.47
N THR A 4 -34.79 14.28 0.92
CA THR A 4 -34.11 13.54 1.98
C THR A 4 -33.41 12.31 1.39
N PHE A 5 -32.11 12.18 1.63
CA PHE A 5 -31.33 10.98 1.38
C PHE A 5 -31.29 10.13 2.65
N GLY A 6 -31.32 8.81 2.45
CA GLY A 6 -31.44 7.82 3.52
C GLY A 6 -30.31 7.88 4.54
N LYS A 7 -30.38 6.98 5.52
CA LYS A 7 -29.44 6.95 6.65
C LYS A 7 -28.00 6.90 6.15
N VAL A 8 -27.16 7.80 6.64
CA VAL A 8 -25.71 7.80 6.44
C VAL A 8 -24.98 7.36 7.71
N SER A 9 -23.69 7.07 7.59
CA SER A 9 -22.84 6.72 8.72
C SER A 9 -22.79 7.90 9.70
N GLY A 10 -22.86 7.62 11.01
CA GLY A 10 -22.64 8.64 12.04
C GLY A 10 -21.23 9.25 12.02
N LYS A 11 -20.31 8.65 11.25
CA LYS A 11 -18.95 9.14 11.00
C LYS A 11 -18.86 9.94 9.68
N ILE A 12 -19.96 10.49 9.16
CA ILE A 12 -19.95 11.32 7.96
C ILE A 12 -19.23 12.65 8.20
N ILE A 13 -18.49 13.12 7.20
CA ILE A 13 -17.89 14.46 7.21
C ILE A 13 -18.85 15.40 6.47
N LEU A 14 -19.69 16.14 7.20
CA LEU A 14 -20.77 16.95 6.61
C LEU A 14 -20.28 18.00 5.60
N ASP A 15 -19.11 18.59 5.83
CA ASP A 15 -18.52 19.59 4.93
C ASP A 15 -18.04 18.99 3.59
N SER A 16 -17.91 17.66 3.51
CA SER A 16 -17.48 16.97 2.28
C SER A 16 -18.64 16.63 1.34
N VAL A 17 -19.88 16.83 1.80
CA VAL A 17 -21.06 16.39 1.07
C VAL A 17 -21.29 17.28 -0.15
N GLN A 18 -21.23 16.68 -1.33
CA GLN A 18 -21.54 17.32 -2.59
C GLN A 18 -22.79 16.69 -3.21
N VAL A 19 -23.73 17.53 -3.58
CA VAL A 19 -24.95 17.12 -4.26
C VAL A 19 -25.02 17.78 -5.63
N LYS A 20 -25.36 16.98 -6.64
CA LYS A 20 -25.53 17.44 -8.02
C LYS A 20 -26.83 16.90 -8.58
N ALA A 21 -27.66 17.80 -9.08
CA ALA A 21 -28.83 17.51 -9.89
C ALA A 21 -28.93 18.60 -10.97
N GLU A 22 -29.12 18.18 -12.22
CA GLU A 22 -29.16 19.10 -13.36
C GLU A 22 -30.41 20.00 -13.28
N GLY A 23 -30.23 21.32 -13.37
CA GLY A 23 -31.33 22.29 -13.30
C GLY A 23 -31.89 22.57 -11.90
N CYS A 24 -31.25 22.05 -10.84
CA CYS A 24 -31.62 22.32 -9.46
C CYS A 24 -30.57 23.17 -8.75
N GLU A 25 -31.01 24.17 -7.99
CA GLU A 25 -30.20 24.95 -7.07
C GLU A 25 -30.45 24.48 -5.64
N PHE A 26 -29.39 24.16 -4.89
CA PHE A 26 -29.46 23.70 -3.50
C PHE A 26 -29.22 24.88 -2.56
N LEU A 27 -30.16 25.13 -1.65
CA LEU A 27 -30.20 26.33 -0.81
C LEU A 27 -29.74 26.06 0.63
N GLU A 28 -30.16 24.91 1.19
CA GLU A 28 -29.91 24.54 2.59
C GLU A 28 -29.58 23.05 2.66
N GLN A 29 -28.68 22.67 3.57
CA GLN A 29 -28.37 21.29 3.94
C GLN A 29 -28.63 21.12 5.44
N GLU A 30 -29.32 20.04 5.79
CA GLU A 30 -29.55 19.63 7.17
C GLU A 30 -29.14 18.16 7.33
N CYS A 31 -28.56 17.82 8.48
CA CYS A 31 -28.36 16.45 8.90
C CYS A 31 -29.14 16.22 10.19
N SER A 32 -30.11 15.32 10.16
CA SER A 32 -30.92 14.99 11.34
C SER A 32 -30.14 14.14 12.34
N SER A 33 -30.68 14.02 13.55
CA SER A 33 -30.14 13.14 14.61
C SER A 33 -30.13 11.65 14.23
N ASP A 34 -30.95 11.24 13.26
CA ASP A 34 -30.99 9.87 12.74
C ASP A 34 -30.01 9.67 11.58
N PHE A 35 -29.14 10.65 11.33
CA PHE A 35 -28.21 10.70 10.20
C PHE A 35 -28.93 10.63 8.85
N LEU A 36 -30.03 11.37 8.70
CA LEU A 36 -30.67 11.62 7.41
C LEU A 36 -30.17 12.95 6.88
N LEU A 37 -29.76 12.98 5.60
CA LEU A 37 -29.37 14.21 4.94
C LEU A 37 -30.57 14.78 4.19
N SER A 38 -30.95 16.01 4.50
CA SER A 38 -32.00 16.74 3.79
C SER A 38 -31.42 17.96 3.09
N TRP A 39 -31.94 18.25 1.90
CA TRP A 39 -31.66 19.51 1.21
C TRP A 39 -32.92 20.20 0.75
N LYS A 40 -32.92 21.52 0.94
CA LYS A 40 -33.89 22.41 0.32
C LYS A 40 -33.36 22.83 -1.04
N MET A 41 -34.17 22.67 -2.08
CA MET A 41 -33.82 23.01 -3.44
C MET A 41 -34.89 23.84 -4.15
N GLN A 42 -34.44 24.56 -5.16
CA GLN A 42 -35.25 25.24 -6.14
C GLN A 42 -34.99 24.64 -7.52
N SER A 43 -36.07 24.47 -8.31
CA SER A 43 -35.99 24.03 -9.70
C SER A 43 -36.91 24.93 -10.53
N GLU A 44 -36.48 25.27 -11.75
CA GLU A 44 -37.28 26.04 -12.71
C GLU A 44 -38.29 25.16 -13.45
N ARG A 45 -38.09 23.83 -13.45
CA ARG A 45 -38.91 22.88 -14.20
C ARG A 45 -39.34 21.71 -13.31
N GLU A 46 -40.56 21.24 -13.54
CA GLU A 46 -41.06 19.99 -12.98
C GLU A 46 -40.59 18.82 -13.84
N GLY A 47 -40.08 17.76 -13.22
CA GLY A 47 -39.59 16.57 -13.90
C GLY A 47 -38.74 15.67 -13.01
N GLU A 48 -38.38 14.50 -13.52
CA GLU A 48 -37.43 13.60 -12.88
C GLU A 48 -36.00 13.95 -13.30
N VAL A 49 -35.10 14.08 -12.32
CA VAL A 49 -33.68 14.37 -12.54
C VAL A 49 -32.85 13.40 -11.72
N GLN A 50 -31.72 12.95 -12.28
CA GLN A 50 -30.79 12.11 -11.55
C GLN A 50 -30.08 12.93 -10.46
N LEU A 51 -30.28 12.55 -9.21
CA LEU A 51 -29.55 13.08 -8.07
C LEU A 51 -28.28 12.28 -7.84
N ARG A 52 -27.13 12.96 -7.78
CA ARG A 52 -25.85 12.37 -7.38
C ARG A 52 -25.38 12.99 -6.07
N VAL A 53 -25.10 12.14 -5.09
CA VAL A 53 -24.53 12.52 -3.80
C VAL A 53 -23.14 11.90 -3.69
N LEU A 54 -22.15 12.72 -3.35
CA LEU A 54 -20.80 12.30 -3.02
C LEU A 54 -20.49 12.79 -1.60
N TYR A 55 -19.91 11.93 -0.78
CA TYR A 55 -19.56 12.28 0.60
C TYR A 55 -18.36 11.47 1.06
N LEU A 56 -17.70 11.97 2.11
CA LEU A 56 -16.65 11.26 2.82
C LEU A 56 -17.18 10.79 4.18
N THR A 57 -16.72 9.62 4.61
CA THR A 57 -17.02 9.08 5.93
C THR A 57 -15.80 8.39 6.51
N GLY A 58 -15.63 8.51 7.83
CA GLY A 58 -14.70 7.68 8.58
C GLY A 58 -15.29 6.30 8.90
N GLY A 59 -14.46 5.42 9.46
CA GLY A 59 -14.87 4.07 9.85
C GLY A 59 -14.76 3.02 8.74
N LEU A 60 -14.25 3.38 7.57
CA LEU A 60 -13.74 2.44 6.59
C LEU A 60 -12.21 2.52 6.61
N SER A 61 -11.57 1.37 6.82
CA SER A 61 -10.12 1.25 6.77
C SER A 61 -9.74 0.03 5.96
N TRP A 62 -8.53 0.04 5.42
CA TRP A 62 -7.99 -1.13 4.76
C TRP A 62 -6.48 -1.22 4.96
N ASP A 63 -5.96 -2.44 4.92
CA ASP A 63 -4.54 -2.74 4.99
C ASP A 63 -4.15 -3.76 3.93
N LEU A 64 -2.86 -3.78 3.60
CA LEU A 64 -2.30 -4.69 2.61
C LEU A 64 -1.49 -5.80 3.28
N SER A 65 -1.72 -7.02 2.80
CA SER A 65 -0.98 -8.21 3.21
C SER A 65 -0.60 -9.05 2.00
N TYR A 66 0.56 -9.67 2.07
CA TYR A 66 1.10 -10.51 1.02
C TYR A 66 1.26 -11.94 1.54
N GLN A 67 1.01 -12.91 0.67
CA GLN A 67 1.37 -14.30 0.90
C GLN A 67 2.38 -14.71 -0.15
N LEU A 68 3.52 -15.22 0.30
CA LEU A 68 4.58 -15.71 -0.56
C LEU A 68 4.67 -17.21 -0.45
N GLU A 69 4.74 -17.88 -1.58
CA GLU A 69 4.95 -19.32 -1.67
C GLU A 69 6.25 -19.56 -2.44
N ILE A 70 7.32 -19.86 -1.71
CA ILE A 70 8.64 -20.12 -2.28
C ILE A 70 8.71 -21.58 -2.68
N ASP A 71 9.32 -21.86 -3.83
CA ASP A 71 9.58 -23.23 -4.28
C ASP A 71 10.63 -23.95 -3.40
N LYS A 72 10.82 -25.24 -3.67
CA LYS A 72 11.70 -26.12 -2.87
C LYS A 72 13.16 -25.65 -2.90
N GLU A 73 13.59 -25.12 -4.05
CA GLU A 73 14.98 -24.71 -4.33
C GLU A 73 15.24 -23.23 -4.06
N ALA A 74 14.22 -22.46 -3.64
CA ALA A 74 14.26 -21.00 -3.49
C ALA A 74 14.72 -20.26 -4.76
N THR A 75 14.26 -20.71 -5.92
CA THR A 75 14.54 -20.11 -7.24
C THR A 75 13.35 -19.36 -7.82
N SER A 76 12.14 -19.64 -7.33
CA SER A 76 10.92 -18.96 -7.73
C SER A 76 9.95 -18.81 -6.55
N MET A 77 9.07 -17.82 -6.65
CA MET A 77 7.98 -17.63 -5.70
C MET A 77 6.65 -17.31 -6.39
N ASN A 78 5.54 -17.70 -5.76
CA ASN A 78 4.24 -17.12 -6.03
C ASN A 78 3.96 -16.02 -5.00
N ILE A 79 3.34 -14.93 -5.43
CA ILE A 79 2.95 -13.82 -4.57
C ILE A 79 1.47 -13.53 -4.78
N TYR A 80 0.76 -13.42 -3.66
CA TYR A 80 -0.66 -13.08 -3.60
C TYR A 80 -0.84 -11.85 -2.72
N SER A 81 -1.46 -10.81 -3.27
CA SER A 81 -1.72 -9.56 -2.57
C SER A 81 -3.17 -9.48 -2.14
N TRP A 82 -3.38 -9.34 -0.84
CA TRP A 82 -4.69 -9.31 -0.19
C TRP A 82 -4.91 -7.98 0.52
N ALA A 83 -6.00 -7.29 0.18
CA ALA A 83 -6.49 -6.16 0.95
C ALA A 83 -7.48 -6.62 2.02
N GLY A 84 -7.16 -6.38 3.29
CA GLY A 84 -8.13 -6.46 4.39
C GLY A 84 -8.90 -5.16 4.46
N VAL A 85 -10.23 -5.20 4.39
CA VAL A 85 -11.12 -4.04 4.46
C VAL A 85 -12.00 -4.19 5.68
N SER A 86 -11.91 -3.24 6.61
CA SER A 86 -12.72 -3.17 7.82
C SER A 86 -13.81 -2.12 7.67
N ASN A 87 -15.04 -2.51 7.97
CA ASN A 87 -16.18 -1.61 8.04
C ASN A 87 -16.64 -1.45 9.49
N GLU A 88 -16.14 -0.41 10.14
CA GLU A 88 -16.54 0.05 11.47
C GLU A 88 -17.54 1.21 11.39
N THR A 89 -18.23 1.35 10.26
CA THR A 89 -19.40 2.20 10.17
C THR A 89 -20.60 1.49 10.79
N GLU A 90 -21.66 2.23 11.08
CA GLU A 90 -22.94 1.72 11.55
C GLU A 90 -23.84 1.27 10.38
N MET A 91 -23.25 1.08 9.20
CA MET A 91 -23.96 0.84 7.95
C MET A 91 -23.45 -0.39 7.22
N ASN A 92 -24.39 -1.03 6.52
CA ASN A 92 -24.06 -2.03 5.52
C ASN A 92 -23.99 -1.35 4.14
N PHE A 93 -22.92 -1.62 3.41
CA PHE A 93 -22.80 -1.25 2.00
C PHE A 93 -23.09 -2.50 1.17
N PHE A 94 -24.25 -2.57 0.52
CA PHE A 94 -24.63 -3.69 -0.32
C PHE A 94 -24.31 -3.40 -1.78
N GLU A 95 -23.80 -4.41 -2.50
CA GLU A 95 -23.51 -4.35 -3.93
C GLU A 95 -22.70 -3.11 -4.36
N ALA A 96 -21.77 -2.68 -3.53
CA ALA A 96 -20.96 -1.49 -3.76
C ALA A 96 -19.77 -1.81 -4.67
N TYR A 97 -19.50 -0.96 -5.65
CA TYR A 97 -18.24 -0.99 -6.39
C TYR A 97 -17.14 -0.36 -5.54
N LEU A 98 -16.15 -1.16 -5.16
CA LEU A 98 -15.07 -0.74 -4.28
C LEU A 98 -13.82 -0.43 -5.09
N THR A 99 -13.21 0.72 -4.82
CA THR A 99 -11.86 1.07 -5.27
C THR A 99 -11.03 1.42 -4.06
N LEU A 100 -9.92 0.70 -3.87
CA LEU A 100 -8.95 1.00 -2.81
C LEU A 100 -7.87 1.90 -3.39
N VAL A 101 -7.46 2.92 -2.63
CA VAL A 101 -6.46 3.89 -3.10
C VAL A 101 -5.35 3.99 -2.07
N THR A 102 -4.11 3.87 -2.53
CA THR A 102 -2.90 4.10 -1.74
C THR A 102 -2.06 5.20 -2.37
N ARG A 103 -1.19 5.82 -1.57
CA ARG A 103 -0.26 6.86 -2.01
C ARG A 103 1.15 6.35 -1.89
N LEU A 104 1.88 6.40 -2.99
CA LEU A 104 3.28 6.01 -3.03
C LEU A 104 4.15 7.23 -3.40
N PRO A 105 5.26 7.49 -2.68
CA PRO A 105 6.27 8.44 -3.12
C PRO A 105 6.88 7.96 -4.45
N LEU A 106 6.96 8.85 -5.43
CA LEU A 106 7.78 8.62 -6.62
C LEU A 106 9.25 8.72 -6.23
N SER A 107 9.97 7.60 -6.36
CA SER A 107 11.40 7.62 -6.60
C SER A 107 11.64 8.06 -8.05
N VAL A 108 11.93 9.33 -8.28
CA VAL A 108 12.46 9.78 -9.58
C VAL A 108 13.95 9.44 -9.58
N ASP A 109 14.35 8.55 -10.48
CA ASP A 109 15.74 8.16 -10.63
C ASP A 109 16.58 9.35 -11.16
N GLU A 110 17.37 9.98 -10.28
CA GLU A 110 18.31 11.06 -10.62
C GLU A 110 19.54 10.55 -11.41
N SER A 111 19.59 9.27 -11.81
CA SER A 111 20.73 8.72 -12.56
C SER A 111 20.86 9.25 -14.01
N SER A 112 19.91 10.05 -14.49
CA SER A 112 19.90 10.63 -15.84
C SER A 112 20.40 12.09 -15.92
N ILE A 113 20.82 12.71 -14.82
CA ILE A 113 21.41 14.06 -14.83
C ILE A 113 22.94 13.95 -14.83
N SER A 114 23.53 14.11 -16.02
CA SER A 114 24.98 14.22 -16.18
C SER A 114 25.53 15.35 -15.28
N PRO A 115 26.55 15.11 -14.43
CA PRO A 115 27.09 16.14 -13.55
C PRO A 115 27.99 17.09 -14.35
N GLY A 116 27.36 17.95 -15.16
CA GLY A 116 28.02 18.93 -16.01
C GLY A 116 27.24 20.23 -15.95
N ASN A 117 27.62 21.07 -14.99
CA ASN A 117 26.97 22.34 -14.59
C ASN A 117 25.64 22.16 -13.88
N LEU A 118 25.58 22.57 -12.60
CA LEU A 118 24.67 23.61 -12.14
C LEU A 118 24.98 24.01 -10.68
N SER A 119 24.71 25.28 -10.45
CA SER A 119 24.97 26.05 -9.24
C SER A 119 24.27 25.48 -8.01
N LYS A 120 24.85 25.67 -6.81
CA LYS A 120 24.19 25.49 -5.51
C LYS A 120 22.98 26.42 -5.42
N SER A 121 21.83 25.99 -5.92
CA SER A 121 20.55 26.64 -5.67
C SER A 121 19.44 25.62 -5.87
N SER A 122 18.67 25.40 -4.80
CA SER A 122 17.42 24.62 -4.75
C SER A 122 17.52 23.11 -5.00
N LEU A 123 18.04 22.39 -4.01
CA LEU A 123 17.59 21.02 -3.73
C LEU A 123 16.20 21.10 -3.08
N THR A 124 15.17 21.33 -3.89
CA THR A 124 13.82 20.92 -3.55
C THR A 124 13.60 19.58 -4.24
N THR A 125 13.81 18.48 -3.50
CA THR A 125 13.31 17.17 -3.89
C THR A 125 11.79 17.26 -3.96
N SER A 126 11.24 17.53 -5.14
CA SER A 126 9.80 17.41 -5.35
C SER A 126 9.47 15.92 -5.38
N SER A 127 9.36 15.31 -4.20
CA SER A 127 8.70 14.01 -4.06
C SER A 127 7.31 14.17 -4.66
N SER A 128 7.13 13.64 -5.87
CA SER A 128 5.83 13.59 -6.50
C SER A 128 5.12 12.37 -5.91
N ILE A 129 3.84 12.50 -5.58
CA ILE A 129 3.07 11.40 -4.96
C ILE A 129 2.23 10.77 -6.06
N LEU A 130 2.30 9.45 -6.22
CA LEU A 130 1.38 8.70 -7.07
C LEU A 130 0.24 8.12 -6.24
N ASP A 131 -0.98 8.43 -6.65
CA ASP A 131 -2.16 7.71 -6.17
C ASP A 131 -2.32 6.43 -7.02
N ILE A 132 -2.19 5.26 -6.40
CA ILE A 132 -2.45 3.96 -7.04
C ILE A 132 -3.82 3.47 -6.61
N SER A 133 -4.64 3.13 -7.60
CA SER A 133 -6.01 2.65 -7.40
C SER A 133 -6.13 1.16 -7.74
N TYR A 134 -6.80 0.42 -6.87
CA TYR A 134 -7.15 -0.99 -7.03
C TYR A 134 -8.67 -1.14 -7.08
N PRO A 135 -9.29 -0.95 -8.27
CA PRO A 135 -10.71 -1.19 -8.45
C PRO A 135 -11.02 -2.68 -8.44
N LEU A 136 -12.03 -3.10 -7.67
CA LEU A 136 -12.57 -4.45 -7.77
C LEU A 136 -13.58 -4.51 -8.93
N SER A 137 -13.41 -5.48 -9.82
CA SER A 137 -14.25 -5.62 -11.03
C SER A 137 -15.66 -6.18 -10.76
N TYR A 138 -16.04 -6.38 -9.50
CA TYR A 138 -17.32 -6.93 -9.10
C TYR A 138 -17.85 -6.18 -7.86
N PRO A 139 -19.19 -6.08 -7.72
CA PRO A 139 -19.80 -5.44 -6.55
C PRO A 139 -19.56 -6.27 -5.29
N VAL A 140 -19.32 -5.59 -4.17
CA VAL A 140 -19.04 -6.21 -2.86
C VAL A 140 -20.05 -5.75 -1.81
N THR A 141 -20.28 -6.61 -0.83
CA THR A 141 -21.08 -6.28 0.34
C THR A 141 -20.18 -6.15 1.56
N LEU A 142 -20.12 -4.96 2.16
CA LEU A 142 -19.40 -4.68 3.40
C LEU A 142 -20.41 -4.48 4.52
N ARG A 143 -20.57 -5.48 5.39
CA ARG A 143 -21.49 -5.35 6.53
C ARG A 143 -20.86 -4.51 7.65
N THR A 144 -21.69 -3.92 8.48
CA THR A 144 -21.25 -3.24 9.70
C THR A 144 -20.48 -4.21 10.60
N SER A 145 -19.42 -3.71 11.23
CA SER A 145 -18.49 -4.43 12.12
C SER A 145 -17.92 -5.71 11.50
N GLN A 146 -17.71 -5.72 10.19
CA GLN A 146 -17.15 -6.85 9.46
C GLN A 146 -15.80 -6.47 8.83
N GLU A 147 -14.85 -7.39 8.96
CA GLU A 147 -13.64 -7.41 8.15
C GLU A 147 -13.81 -8.39 6.98
N ARG A 148 -13.39 -7.98 5.78
CA ARG A 148 -13.36 -8.83 4.58
C ARG A 148 -12.03 -8.68 3.87
N ARG A 149 -11.52 -9.78 3.32
CA ARG A 149 -10.29 -9.79 2.53
C ARG A 149 -10.58 -9.98 1.05
N PHE A 150 -9.88 -9.23 0.21
CA PHE A 150 -10.01 -9.27 -1.25
C PHE A 150 -8.65 -9.49 -1.89
N LEU A 151 -8.56 -10.41 -2.85
CA LEU A 151 -7.35 -10.60 -3.64
C LEU A 151 -7.26 -9.47 -4.66
N LEU A 152 -6.21 -8.65 -4.58
CA LEU A 152 -5.98 -7.54 -5.50
C LEU A 152 -5.28 -8.01 -6.77
N PHE A 153 -4.20 -8.78 -6.60
CA PHE A 153 -3.44 -9.37 -7.69
C PHE A 153 -2.70 -10.61 -7.22
N SER A 154 -2.27 -11.42 -8.19
CA SER A 154 -1.35 -12.53 -7.95
C SER A 154 -0.40 -12.67 -9.12
N LYS A 155 0.83 -13.07 -8.83
CA LYS A 155 1.84 -13.39 -9.84
C LYS A 155 2.48 -14.71 -9.43
N LYS A 156 2.59 -15.62 -10.40
CA LYS A 156 3.14 -16.96 -10.19
C LYS A 156 4.52 -17.08 -10.83
N ASN A 157 5.35 -17.95 -10.28
CA ASN A 157 6.69 -18.25 -10.79
C ASN A 157 7.57 -17.00 -10.97
N VAL A 158 7.48 -16.04 -10.05
CA VAL A 158 8.37 -14.88 -10.03
C VAL A 158 9.79 -15.37 -9.71
N PRO A 159 10.78 -15.12 -10.58
CA PRO A 159 12.17 -15.50 -10.29
C PRO A 159 12.69 -14.81 -9.04
N VAL A 160 13.39 -15.55 -8.18
CA VAL A 160 14.01 -14.99 -6.98
C VAL A 160 15.45 -15.47 -6.84
N THR A 161 16.28 -14.65 -6.19
CA THR A 161 17.65 -15.01 -5.84
C THR A 161 17.80 -14.97 -4.32
N LYS A 162 18.14 -16.11 -3.72
CA LYS A 162 18.50 -16.17 -2.30
C LYS A 162 19.94 -15.71 -2.10
N ILE A 163 20.15 -14.72 -1.23
CA ILE A 163 21.47 -14.20 -0.85
C ILE A 163 21.70 -14.31 0.66
N ASN A 164 22.97 -14.32 1.04
CA ASN A 164 23.39 -14.14 2.44
C ASN A 164 24.07 -12.78 2.56
N LEU A 165 23.51 -11.89 3.38
CA LEU A 165 24.03 -10.55 3.62
C LEU A 165 24.67 -10.47 5.00
N PHE A 166 25.96 -10.13 5.04
CA PHE A 166 26.66 -9.78 6.28
C PHE A 166 27.07 -8.30 6.22
N ASP A 167 26.41 -7.48 7.03
CA ASP A 167 26.75 -6.07 7.19
C ASP A 167 26.84 -5.74 8.69
N TRP A 168 28.08 -5.68 9.19
CA TRP A 168 28.33 -5.40 10.60
C TRP A 168 27.91 -4.00 11.03
N GLY A 169 27.97 -3.01 10.13
CA GLY A 169 27.63 -1.63 10.47
C GLY A 169 26.14 -1.46 10.76
N TYR A 170 25.29 -2.20 10.05
CA TYR A 170 23.84 -2.12 10.20
C TYR A 170 23.23 -3.24 11.06
N TYR A 171 23.78 -4.46 10.97
CA TYR A 171 23.17 -5.67 11.55
C TYR A 171 24.11 -6.41 12.53
N GLY A 172 25.29 -5.86 12.83
CA GLY A 172 26.22 -6.45 13.79
C GLY A 172 26.79 -7.80 13.35
N GLU A 173 26.68 -8.82 14.18
CA GLU A 173 27.24 -10.15 13.86
C GLU A 173 26.29 -11.04 13.05
N GLU A 174 25.09 -10.56 12.74
CA GLU A 174 24.07 -11.32 12.02
C GLU A 174 24.44 -11.51 10.54
N VAL A 175 24.42 -12.78 10.09
CA VAL A 175 24.35 -13.10 8.66
C VAL A 175 22.89 -13.30 8.31
N ARG A 176 22.34 -12.44 7.46
CA ARG A 176 20.93 -12.41 7.08
C ARG A 176 20.70 -13.26 5.83
N GLU A 177 19.65 -14.07 5.82
CA GLU A 177 19.14 -14.68 4.59
C GLU A 177 18.08 -13.77 3.99
N GLU A 178 18.26 -13.36 2.74
CA GLU A 178 17.31 -12.50 2.02
C GLU A 178 16.94 -13.11 0.68
N LEU A 179 15.70 -12.92 0.25
CA LEU A 179 15.26 -13.15 -1.12
C LEU A 179 15.19 -11.83 -1.87
N LEU A 180 15.87 -11.78 -3.01
CA LEU A 180 15.80 -10.70 -3.97
C LEU A 180 14.88 -11.08 -5.11
N PHE A 181 14.07 -10.13 -5.58
CA PHE A 181 13.26 -10.27 -6.78
C PHE A 181 13.22 -8.96 -7.56
N ASP A 182 13.15 -9.04 -8.89
CA ASP A 182 13.09 -7.85 -9.73
C ASP A 182 11.63 -7.42 -9.95
N ASN A 183 11.32 -6.14 -9.69
CA ASN A 183 10.01 -5.56 -10.01
C ASN A 183 10.00 -4.90 -11.40
N ILE A 184 10.58 -5.57 -12.39
CA ILE A 184 10.61 -5.14 -13.80
C ILE A 184 9.45 -5.75 -14.61
N SER A 185 9.02 -5.06 -15.66
CA SER A 185 7.77 -5.35 -16.39
C SER A 185 7.79 -6.58 -17.30
N GLU A 186 8.95 -7.00 -17.82
CA GLU A 186 9.01 -8.07 -18.82
C GLU A 186 8.93 -9.48 -18.19
N ASP A 187 9.65 -9.74 -17.09
CA ASP A 187 9.68 -11.06 -16.42
C ASP A 187 9.37 -11.02 -14.91
N GLY A 188 9.23 -9.83 -14.32
CA GLY A 188 9.01 -9.63 -12.89
C GLY A 188 7.55 -9.39 -12.50
N LEU A 189 7.38 -8.74 -11.35
CA LEU A 189 6.06 -8.34 -10.85
C LEU A 189 5.43 -7.25 -11.72
N GLY A 190 6.21 -6.22 -12.08
CA GLY A 190 5.79 -5.14 -12.97
C GLY A 190 4.67 -4.26 -12.40
N ILE A 191 4.48 -4.30 -11.07
CA ILE A 191 3.42 -3.58 -10.36
C ILE A 191 4.07 -2.97 -9.11
N PRO A 192 3.85 -1.68 -8.82
CA PRO A 192 4.31 -1.11 -7.55
C PRO A 192 3.71 -1.89 -6.37
N LEU A 193 4.55 -2.23 -5.40
CA LEU A 193 4.17 -2.97 -4.20
C LEU A 193 4.17 -2.00 -3.01
N PRO A 194 3.00 -1.57 -2.53
CA PRO A 194 2.91 -0.79 -1.31
C PRO A 194 3.46 -1.57 -0.10
N GLU A 195 3.84 -0.83 0.94
CA GLU A 195 4.21 -1.46 2.21
C GLU A 195 3.09 -2.37 2.74
N GLY A 196 3.46 -3.46 3.43
CA GLY A 196 2.48 -4.41 3.94
C GLY A 196 3.09 -5.58 4.69
N ARG A 197 2.24 -6.32 5.42
CA ARG A 197 2.66 -7.56 6.10
C ARG A 197 2.87 -8.67 5.09
N VAL A 198 3.86 -9.52 5.29
CA VAL A 198 4.17 -10.65 4.41
C VAL A 198 4.18 -11.94 5.21
N TYR A 199 3.39 -12.91 4.78
CA TYR A 199 3.39 -14.27 5.30
C TYR A 199 4.16 -15.17 4.33
N ILE A 200 5.22 -15.79 4.82
CA ILE A 200 6.15 -16.54 3.99
C ILE A 200 5.93 -18.03 4.20
N TYR A 201 5.67 -18.73 3.11
CA TYR A 201 5.56 -20.17 3.03
C TYR A 201 6.61 -20.72 2.06
N GLN A 202 7.12 -21.91 2.35
CA GLN A 202 8.00 -22.64 1.43
C GLN A 202 7.46 -24.06 1.23
N ASN A 203 7.52 -24.52 -0.02
CA ASN A 203 7.21 -25.90 -0.35
C ASN A 203 8.34 -26.83 0.10
N GLY A 204 8.02 -27.81 0.94
CA GLY A 204 8.91 -28.90 1.30
C GLY A 204 9.06 -29.93 0.18
N TYR A 205 10.09 -30.77 0.27
CA TYR A 205 10.31 -31.86 -0.69
C TYR A 205 9.14 -32.85 -0.75
N ASP A 206 8.43 -33.01 0.37
CA ASP A 206 7.26 -33.86 0.57
C ASP A 206 5.93 -33.21 0.13
N GLU A 207 5.98 -32.11 -0.63
CA GLU A 207 4.82 -31.34 -1.10
C GLU A 207 3.98 -30.67 0.00
N ARG A 208 4.50 -30.63 1.23
CA ARG A 208 3.86 -29.87 2.31
C ARG A 208 4.32 -28.42 2.29
N MET A 209 3.39 -27.52 2.59
CA MET A 209 3.71 -26.12 2.82
C MET A 209 4.19 -25.91 4.25
N ILE A 210 5.31 -25.22 4.41
CA ILE A 210 5.91 -24.88 5.70
C ILE A 210 5.84 -23.37 5.86
N PHE A 211 5.27 -22.91 6.97
CA PHE A 211 5.31 -21.49 7.34
C PHE A 211 6.70 -21.13 7.86
N LEU A 212 7.37 -20.17 7.22
CA LEU A 212 8.70 -19.70 7.59
C LEU A 212 8.65 -18.51 8.55
N GLY A 213 7.66 -17.63 8.41
CA GLY A 213 7.51 -16.47 9.28
C GLY A 213 6.67 -15.34 8.70
N GLU A 214 6.56 -14.28 9.49
CA GLU A 214 5.94 -13.01 9.13
C GLU A 214 7.01 -11.92 9.10
N VAL A 215 7.00 -11.10 8.06
CA VAL A 215 7.86 -9.90 7.96
C VAL A 215 7.05 -8.71 7.45
N HIS A 216 7.65 -7.53 7.54
CA HIS A 216 7.09 -6.32 6.95
C HIS A 216 7.87 -5.98 5.67
N LEU A 217 7.15 -5.90 4.55
CA LEU A 217 7.69 -5.45 3.28
C LEU A 217 7.58 -3.94 3.23
N LEU A 218 8.72 -3.27 3.05
CA LEU A 218 8.75 -1.87 2.67
C LEU A 218 8.29 -1.74 1.22
N GLU A 219 7.82 -0.56 0.87
CA GLU A 219 7.42 -0.26 -0.49
C GLU A 219 8.52 -0.62 -1.52
N VAL A 220 8.10 -1.21 -2.64
CA VAL A 220 8.95 -1.52 -3.80
C VAL A 220 8.36 -0.85 -5.03
N SER A 221 9.07 0.16 -5.56
CA SER A 221 8.64 0.88 -6.75
C SER A 221 8.79 0.01 -8.01
N LEU A 222 8.22 0.51 -9.12
CA LEU A 222 8.46 -0.09 -10.42
C LEU A 222 9.96 -0.01 -10.76
N GLN A 223 10.52 -1.07 -11.35
CA GLN A 223 11.94 -1.17 -11.73
C GLN A 223 12.93 -1.21 -10.55
N GLU A 224 12.45 -1.38 -9.32
CA GLU A 224 13.31 -1.60 -8.15
C GLU A 224 13.45 -3.11 -7.82
N ILE A 225 14.52 -3.44 -7.10
CA ILE A 225 14.74 -4.78 -6.56
C ILE A 225 14.06 -4.85 -5.20
N GLY A 226 13.09 -5.75 -5.07
CA GLY A 226 12.46 -6.04 -3.79
C GLY A 226 13.32 -6.99 -2.96
N LYS A 227 13.30 -6.80 -1.63
CA LYS A 227 14.05 -7.62 -0.67
C LYS A 227 13.12 -8.16 0.40
N ILE A 228 13.19 -9.46 0.66
CA ILE A 228 12.41 -10.12 1.71
C ILE A 228 13.38 -10.81 2.65
N TYR A 229 13.37 -10.39 3.90
CA TYR A 229 14.16 -11.03 4.95
C TYR A 229 13.53 -12.38 5.33
N LEU A 230 14.33 -13.46 5.33
CA LEU A 230 13.88 -14.81 5.69
C LEU A 230 14.27 -15.22 7.12
N GLY A 231 15.19 -14.49 7.75
CA GLY A 231 15.76 -14.85 9.05
C GLY A 231 17.29 -14.83 9.04
N SER A 232 17.88 -15.11 10.20
CA SER A 232 19.33 -15.26 10.34
C SER A 232 19.77 -16.62 9.79
N ALA A 233 20.87 -16.65 9.03
CA ALA A 233 21.47 -17.86 8.50
C ALA A 233 21.97 -18.74 9.65
N LYS A 234 21.43 -19.96 9.78
CA LYS A 234 21.77 -20.87 10.90
C LYS A 234 23.16 -21.49 10.77
N ASN A 235 23.70 -21.57 9.55
CA ASN A 235 24.94 -22.27 9.25
C ASN A 235 26.09 -21.32 8.87
N LEU A 236 25.90 -20.01 9.02
CA LEU A 236 26.92 -19.00 8.70
C LEU A 236 27.17 -18.12 9.92
N LYS A 237 28.42 -17.69 10.06
CA LYS A 237 28.83 -16.74 11.08
C LYS A 237 29.66 -15.65 10.41
N GLY A 238 29.31 -14.39 10.65
CA GLY A 238 30.06 -13.26 10.16
C GLY A 238 31.00 -12.75 11.25
N GLU A 239 32.27 -12.49 10.89
CA GLU A 239 33.26 -11.93 11.80
C GLU A 239 33.90 -10.71 11.16
N ARG A 240 33.94 -9.60 11.90
CA ARG A 240 34.63 -8.38 11.48
C ARG A 240 36.03 -8.37 12.07
N ILE A 241 37.03 -8.37 11.19
CA ILE A 241 38.44 -8.23 11.59
C ILE A 241 38.92 -6.84 11.18
N LEU A 242 39.30 -6.02 12.16
CA LEU A 242 39.93 -4.72 11.90
C LEU A 242 41.40 -4.95 11.52
N VAL A 243 41.73 -4.80 10.24
CA VAL A 243 43.09 -5.04 9.74
C VAL A 243 44.02 -3.86 9.97
N TYR A 244 43.51 -2.63 9.95
CA TYR A 244 44.31 -1.42 10.13
C TYR A 244 43.46 -0.25 10.63
N MET A 245 43.99 0.52 11.59
CA MET A 245 43.42 1.78 12.06
C MET A 245 44.53 2.83 12.04
N LYS A 246 44.33 3.92 11.29
CA LYS A 246 45.24 5.07 11.34
C LYS A 246 44.81 5.96 12.53
N PRO A 247 45.69 6.21 13.52
CA PRO A 247 45.38 7.14 14.60
C PRO A 247 45.19 8.55 14.03
N ALA A 248 44.20 9.28 14.55
CA ALA A 248 44.06 10.69 14.27
C ALA A 248 45.25 11.42 14.91
N GLU A 249 45.94 12.28 14.15
CA GLU A 249 46.96 13.16 14.70
C GLU A 249 46.30 14.06 15.74
N SER A 250 46.63 13.86 17.01
CA SER A 250 46.33 14.83 18.05
C SER A 250 47.16 16.07 17.73
N GLU A 251 46.51 17.19 17.40
CA GLU A 251 47.13 18.50 17.49
C GLU A 251 47.69 18.63 18.91
N GLN A 252 49.01 18.70 19.01
CA GLN A 252 49.69 19.05 20.25
C GLN A 252 49.33 20.51 20.54
N ASP A 253 48.44 20.74 21.49
CA ASP A 253 48.29 22.05 22.12
C ASP A 253 49.62 22.39 22.82
N GLU A 254 50.26 23.48 22.34
CA GLU A 254 51.45 24.13 22.93
C GLU A 254 51.23 24.64 24.36
#